data_AF-A0A2K2V8H1-F1
#
_entry.id   AF-A0A2K2V8H1-F1
#
_cell.length_a   1.000
_cell.length_b   1.000
_cell.length_c   1.000
_cell.angle_alpha   90.00
_cell.angle_beta   90.00
_cell.angle_gamma   90.00
#
_symmetry.space_group_name_H-M   'P 1'
#
loop_
_entity.id
_entity.type
_entity.pdbx_description
1 polymer ?
#
loop_
_entity_poly.entity_id
_entity_poly.type
_entity_poly.pdbx_seq_one_letter_code
_entity_poly.pdbx_strand_id
1 'polypeptide(L)'
;ASISPWMEESSAALVEKVSGRNFMSIGTLGAIYKINKAIKRLKNVKLTGFNELMLPYAEDNRLMELGSKGVIGPEDLISLISVCVAGLDMVVVKADENEIRKMIEDSVSIALKRRKRIGIRIVPTDANPGDKIKLGRFGDIPVMGT
;
A
#
# COMPACT_ATOMS: atom_id res chain seq x y z
N ALA A 1 12.22 -12.74 2.48
CA ALA A 1 11.25 -12.59 1.39
C ALA A 1 10.15 -11.63 1.83
N SER A 2 9.71 -10.73 0.97
CA SER A 2 8.51 -9.91 1.17
C SER A 2 7.33 -10.57 0.45
N ILE A 3 6.11 -10.38 0.96
CA ILE A 3 4.89 -10.76 0.24
C ILE A 3 4.46 -9.52 -0.54
N SER A 4 4.55 -9.59 -1.86
CA SER A 4 4.09 -8.56 -2.79
C SER A 4 3.10 -9.20 -3.76
N PRO A 5 1.97 -8.52 -4.03
CA PRO A 5 1.01 -9.00 -4.99
C PRO A 5 1.56 -8.89 -6.42
N TRP A 6 1.01 -9.69 -7.32
CA TRP A 6 1.16 -9.50 -8.75
C TRP A 6 -0.13 -9.90 -9.45
N MET A 7 -0.81 -8.92 -10.05
CA MET A 7 -2.03 -9.09 -10.84
C MET A 7 -3.16 -9.83 -10.08
N GLU A 8 -3.19 -11.17 -10.17
CA GLU A 8 -4.24 -12.02 -9.60
C GLU A 8 -4.02 -12.34 -8.11
N GLU A 9 -2.82 -12.11 -7.58
CA GLU A 9 -2.53 -12.25 -6.15
C GLU A 9 -2.68 -10.91 -5.45
N SER A 10 -3.24 -10.90 -4.23
CA SER A 10 -3.46 -9.69 -3.45
C SER A 10 -2.98 -9.80 -2.00
N SER A 11 -2.13 -8.85 -1.61
CA SER A 11 -1.73 -8.65 -0.22
C SER A 11 -2.90 -8.15 0.61
N ALA A 12 -3.75 -7.28 0.05
CA ALA A 12 -4.94 -6.80 0.75
C ALA A 12 -5.94 -7.92 1.01
N ALA A 13 -6.19 -8.81 0.03
CA ALA A 13 -7.05 -9.98 0.21
C ALA A 13 -6.47 -10.97 1.24
N LEU A 14 -5.14 -11.14 1.28
CA LEU A 14 -4.48 -11.92 2.34
C LEU A 14 -4.74 -11.29 3.73
N VAL A 15 -4.65 -9.96 3.84
CA VAL A 15 -4.95 -9.24 5.09
C VAL A 15 -6.40 -9.45 5.49
N GLU A 16 -7.35 -9.36 4.55
CA GLU A 16 -8.77 -9.63 4.79
C GLU A 16 -9.01 -11.06 5.27
N LYS A 17 -8.33 -12.04 4.67
CA LYS A 17 -8.41 -13.45 5.08
C LYS A 17 -7.86 -13.68 6.50
N VAL A 18 -6.77 -13.01 6.86
CA VAL A 18 -6.16 -13.14 8.19
C VAL A 18 -6.95 -12.38 9.26
N SER A 19 -7.59 -11.26 8.90
CA SER A 19 -8.41 -10.47 9.82
C SER A 19 -9.85 -11.01 9.96
N GLY A 20 -10.34 -11.73 8.95
CA GLY A 20 -11.74 -12.14 8.83
C GLY A 20 -12.70 -10.97 8.56
N ARG A 21 -12.17 -9.84 8.07
CA ARG A 21 -12.90 -8.58 7.86
C ARG A 21 -12.41 -7.87 6.60
N ASN A 22 -13.21 -6.91 6.12
CA ASN A 22 -12.81 -6.05 5.00
C ASN A 22 -11.54 -5.25 5.32
N PHE A 23 -10.77 -4.95 4.27
CA PHE A 23 -9.55 -4.16 4.38
C PHE A 23 -9.85 -2.78 4.98
N MET A 24 -8.92 -2.23 5.76
CA MET A 24 -9.07 -1.02 6.59
C MET A 24 -10.13 -1.08 7.72
N SER A 25 -10.84 -2.20 7.92
CA SER A 25 -11.65 -2.38 9.14
C SER A 25 -10.80 -2.56 10.40
N ILE A 26 -11.41 -2.38 11.59
CA ILE A 26 -10.79 -2.73 12.88
C ILE A 26 -10.24 -4.16 12.81
N GLY A 27 -8.94 -4.32 13.08
CA GLY A 27 -8.22 -5.59 12.98
C GLY A 27 -7.22 -5.66 11.82
N THR A 28 -7.32 -4.79 10.81
CA THR A 28 -6.39 -4.71 9.66
C THR A 28 -4.94 -4.57 10.10
N LEU A 29 -4.64 -3.58 10.96
CA LEU A 29 -3.29 -3.36 11.49
C LEU A 29 -2.73 -4.60 12.21
N GLY A 30 -3.58 -5.26 13.00
CA GLY A 30 -3.21 -6.48 13.73
C GLY A 30 -2.95 -7.67 12.82
N ALA A 31 -3.72 -7.82 11.74
CA ALA A 31 -3.53 -8.84 10.72
C ALA A 31 -2.20 -8.63 9.96
N ILE A 32 -1.92 -7.40 9.52
CA ILE A 32 -0.64 -7.05 8.89
C ILE A 32 0.53 -7.37 9.82
N TYR A 33 0.43 -6.97 11.10
CA TYR A 33 1.46 -7.29 12.08
C TYR A 33 1.69 -8.81 12.23
N LYS A 34 0.61 -9.61 12.29
CA LYS A 34 0.70 -11.08 12.35
C LYS A 34 1.39 -11.67 11.12
N ILE A 35 1.04 -11.20 9.92
CA ILE A 35 1.68 -11.62 8.66
C ILE A 35 3.18 -11.29 8.69
N ASN A 36 3.54 -10.06 9.08
CA ASN A 36 4.94 -9.64 9.18
C ASN A 36 5.72 -10.44 10.22
N LYS A 37 5.09 -10.82 11.33
CA LYS A 37 5.70 -11.70 12.33
C LYS A 37 5.92 -13.11 11.79
N ALA A 38 5.01 -13.63 10.97
CA ALA A 38 5.15 -14.92 10.31
C ALA A 38 6.30 -14.91 9.30
N ILE A 39 6.39 -13.89 8.43
CA ILE A 39 7.53 -13.67 7.52
C ILE A 39 8.84 -13.60 8.33
N LYS A 40 8.82 -12.84 9.42
CA LYS A 40 9.82 -12.75 10.51
C LYS A 40 10.45 -14.09 10.93
N ARG A 41 9.62 -15.12 11.01
CA ARG A 41 9.92 -16.40 11.65
C ARG A 41 10.31 -17.50 10.67
N LEU A 42 10.28 -17.23 9.36
CA LEU A 42 10.70 -18.21 8.36
C LEU A 42 12.17 -18.60 8.59
N LYS A 43 12.40 -19.91 8.75
CA LYS A 43 13.73 -20.52 8.87
C LYS A 43 14.17 -21.05 7.50
N ASN A 44 15.48 -21.22 7.31
CA ASN A 44 16.08 -21.79 6.09
C ASN A 44 15.86 -20.97 4.81
N VAL A 45 15.57 -19.67 4.94
CA VAL A 45 15.47 -18.73 3.81
C VAL A 45 16.36 -17.53 4.10
N LYS A 46 17.22 -17.15 3.15
CA LYS A 46 18.03 -15.93 3.28
C LYS A 46 17.10 -14.71 3.22
N LEU A 47 17.03 -13.95 4.31
CA LEU A 47 16.25 -12.72 4.37
C LEU A 47 17.04 -11.58 3.69
N THR A 48 16.45 -10.95 2.68
CA THR A 48 17.01 -9.82 1.92
C THR A 48 15.91 -8.78 1.69
N GLY A 49 16.30 -7.52 1.46
CA GLY A 49 15.34 -6.42 1.29
C GLY A 49 14.50 -6.16 2.54
N PHE A 50 13.22 -5.82 2.35
CA PHE A 50 12.34 -5.31 3.40
C PHE A 50 11.80 -6.38 4.36
N ASN A 51 11.56 -7.61 3.89
CA ASN A 51 11.07 -8.76 4.69
C ASN A 51 9.77 -8.51 5.47
N GLU A 52 8.87 -7.74 4.87
CA GLU A 52 7.51 -7.46 5.36
C GLU A 52 6.54 -7.42 4.18
N LEU A 53 5.24 -7.41 4.48
CA LEU A 53 4.13 -7.26 3.55
C LEU A 53 4.23 -5.92 2.80
N MET A 54 4.11 -5.99 1.48
CA MET A 54 4.01 -4.84 0.59
C MET A 54 2.55 -4.62 0.19
N LEU A 55 2.16 -3.36 0.08
CA LEU A 55 0.82 -2.92 -0.32
C LEU A 55 0.91 -1.94 -1.52
N PRO A 56 1.47 -2.36 -2.66
CA PRO A 56 1.55 -1.53 -3.86
C PRO A 56 0.16 -1.36 -4.49
N TYR A 57 -0.36 -0.13 -4.49
CA TYR A 57 -1.72 0.14 -4.95
C TYR A 57 -1.95 -0.32 -6.40
N ALA A 58 -1.13 0.14 -7.34
CA ALA A 58 -1.27 -0.21 -8.76
C ALA A 58 -0.91 -1.65 -9.14
N GLU A 59 -0.50 -2.50 -8.17
CA GLU A 59 -0.11 -3.89 -8.41
C GLU A 59 -1.01 -4.89 -7.66
N ASP A 60 -1.94 -4.41 -6.83
CA ASP A 60 -2.86 -5.20 -6.02
C ASP A 60 -4.31 -4.98 -6.47
N ASN A 61 -4.93 -5.99 -7.09
CA ASN A 61 -6.28 -5.91 -7.63
C ASN A 61 -7.33 -5.49 -6.59
N ARG A 62 -7.18 -5.92 -5.33
CA ARG A 62 -8.10 -5.58 -4.24
C ARG A 62 -7.91 -4.15 -3.78
N LEU A 63 -6.67 -3.66 -3.68
CA LEU A 63 -6.43 -2.23 -3.39
C LEU A 63 -6.99 -1.34 -4.49
N MET A 64 -6.77 -1.69 -5.76
CA MET A 64 -7.33 -0.94 -6.90
C MET A 64 -8.86 -0.95 -6.89
N GLU A 65 -9.49 -2.08 -6.60
CA GLU A 65 -10.95 -2.16 -6.46
C GLU A 65 -11.46 -1.21 -5.37
N LEU A 66 -10.85 -1.23 -4.19
CA LEU A 66 -11.25 -0.38 -3.06
C LEU A 66 -11.00 1.10 -3.35
N GLY A 67 -9.86 1.45 -3.94
CA GLY A 67 -9.54 2.83 -4.34
C GLY A 67 -10.48 3.35 -5.43
N SER A 68 -10.82 2.53 -6.43
CA SER A 68 -11.78 2.89 -7.47
C SER A 68 -13.19 3.19 -6.95
N LYS A 69 -13.55 2.59 -5.81
CA LYS A 69 -14.83 2.80 -5.12
C LYS A 69 -14.78 3.92 -4.09
N GLY A 70 -13.62 4.56 -3.88
CA GLY A 70 -13.40 5.54 -2.82
C GLY A 70 -13.52 4.96 -1.41
N VAL A 71 -13.35 3.64 -1.25
CA VAL A 71 -13.38 2.98 0.07
C VAL A 71 -12.08 3.20 0.82
N ILE A 72 -10.97 3.39 0.09
CA ILE A 72 -9.68 3.75 0.66
C ILE A 72 -9.07 4.93 -0.11
N GLY A 73 -8.36 5.79 0.61
CA GLY A 73 -7.55 6.89 0.09
C GLY A 73 -6.05 6.73 0.37
N PRO A 74 -5.18 7.62 -0.14
CA PRO A 74 -3.76 7.63 0.17
C PRO A 74 -3.47 7.72 1.67
N GLU A 75 -4.28 8.46 2.43
CA GLU A 75 -4.20 8.60 3.88
C GLU A 75 -4.34 7.26 4.62
N ASP A 76 -5.19 6.37 4.12
CA ASP A 76 -5.32 5.02 4.66
C ASP A 76 -4.02 4.24 4.47
N LEU A 77 -3.45 4.27 3.26
CA LEU A 77 -2.20 3.60 2.95
C LEU A 77 -1.02 4.19 3.75
N ILE A 78 -0.99 5.52 3.93
CA ILE A 78 -0.02 6.21 4.78
C ILE A 78 -0.14 5.70 6.23
N SER A 79 -1.35 5.55 6.77
CA SER A 79 -1.56 5.03 8.13
C SER A 79 -0.98 3.61 8.32
N LEU A 80 -1.03 2.78 7.26
CA LEU A 80 -0.52 1.41 7.27
C LEU A 80 1.01 1.35 7.27
N ILE A 81 1.72 2.42 6.91
CA ILE A 81 3.18 2.54 7.03
C ILE A 81 3.63 2.30 8.48
N SER A 82 2.75 2.48 9.47
CA SER A 82 3.04 2.15 10.86
C SER A 82 3.34 0.66 11.12
N VAL A 83 2.76 -0.22 10.30
CA VAL A 83 2.79 -1.69 10.47
C VAL A 83 3.29 -2.47 9.26
N CYS A 84 3.44 -1.84 8.09
CA CYS A 84 4.16 -2.37 6.91
C CYS A 84 5.51 -1.65 6.73
N VAL A 85 6.35 -2.05 5.76
CA VAL A 85 7.66 -1.40 5.53
C VAL A 85 7.81 -0.75 4.16
N ALA A 86 7.02 -1.14 3.16
CA ALA A 86 7.20 -0.61 1.79
C ALA A 86 7.10 0.93 1.75
N GLY A 87 6.32 1.52 2.65
CA GLY A 87 5.95 2.93 2.60
C GLY A 87 4.73 3.11 1.71
N LEU A 88 4.66 4.26 1.04
CA LEU A 88 3.60 4.57 0.10
C LEU A 88 4.01 4.09 -1.29
N ASP A 89 3.29 3.13 -1.85
CA ASP A 89 3.79 2.39 -3.00
C ASP A 89 2.82 2.34 -4.18
N MET A 90 3.31 2.72 -5.36
CA MET A 90 2.59 2.76 -6.64
C MET A 90 1.22 3.44 -6.53
N VAL A 91 1.13 4.53 -5.76
CA VAL A 91 -0.11 5.28 -5.52
C VAL A 91 -0.34 6.27 -6.65
N VAL A 92 -1.49 6.14 -7.32
CA VAL A 92 -1.88 7.03 -8.43
C VAL A 92 -2.85 8.08 -7.90
N VAL A 93 -2.50 9.36 -8.02
CA VAL A 93 -3.27 10.49 -7.50
C VAL A 93 -3.30 11.63 -8.50
N LYS A 94 -4.26 12.54 -8.34
CA LYS A 94 -4.27 13.78 -9.11
C LYS A 94 -3.01 14.60 -8.87
N ALA A 95 -2.49 15.23 -9.92
CA ALA A 95 -1.32 16.09 -9.86
C ALA A 95 -1.64 17.39 -9.11
N ASP A 96 -1.50 17.35 -7.78
CA ASP A 96 -1.55 18.51 -6.89
C ASP A 96 -0.28 18.55 -6.04
N GLU A 97 0.53 19.60 -6.23
CA GLU A 97 1.81 19.74 -5.55
C GLU A 97 1.68 19.81 -4.03
N ASN A 98 0.64 20.50 -3.53
CA ASN A 98 0.43 20.66 -2.09
C ASN A 98 0.01 19.34 -1.44
N GLU A 99 -0.91 18.61 -2.07
CA GLU A 99 -1.34 17.30 -1.56
C GLU A 99 -0.20 16.28 -1.60
N ILE A 100 0.55 16.21 -2.69
CA ILE A 100 1.72 15.32 -2.78
C ILE A 100 2.78 15.67 -1.73
N ARG A 101 3.04 16.96 -1.49
CA ARG A 101 3.97 17.39 -0.43
C ARG A 101 3.51 16.92 0.95
N LYS A 102 2.23 17.09 1.28
CA LYS A 102 1.66 16.61 2.56
C LYS A 102 1.75 15.09 2.70
N MET A 103 1.42 14.33 1.64
CA MET A 103 1.56 12.87 1.63
C MET A 103 2.99 12.42 1.94
N ILE A 104 3.98 13.11 1.37
CA ILE A 104 5.40 12.86 1.63
C ILE A 104 5.74 13.21 3.09
N GLU A 105 5.30 14.36 3.58
CA GLU A 105 5.54 14.81 4.97
C GLU A 105 4.98 13.84 6.00
N ASP A 106 3.77 13.34 5.82
CA ASP A 106 3.14 12.35 6.71
C ASP A 106 3.88 11.02 6.66
N SER A 107 4.21 10.54 5.46
CA SER A 107 4.98 9.31 5.25
C SER A 107 6.35 9.37 5.93
N VAL A 108 7.07 10.48 5.75
CA VAL A 108 8.39 10.72 6.35
C VAL A 108 8.29 10.82 7.86
N SER A 109 7.24 11.46 8.40
CA SER A 109 7.02 11.56 9.84
C SER A 109 6.88 10.19 10.50
N ILE A 110 6.13 9.28 9.89
CA ILE A 110 6.00 7.89 10.35
C ILE A 110 7.36 7.17 10.26
N ALA A 111 8.09 7.34 9.15
CA ALA A 111 9.40 6.72 8.95
C ALA A 111 10.42 7.14 10.01
N LEU A 112 10.50 8.44 10.30
CA LEU A 112 11.35 9.02 11.34
C LEU A 112 11.00 8.48 12.72
N LYS A 113 9.70 8.45 13.06
CA LYS A 113 9.23 7.91 14.34
C LYS A 113 9.57 6.43 14.51
N ARG A 114 9.44 5.64 13.46
CA ARG A 114 9.77 4.20 13.46
C ARG A 114 11.25 3.90 13.35
N ARG A 115 12.08 4.89 13.00
CA ARG A 115 13.49 4.71 12.63
C ARG A 115 13.65 3.63 11.56
N LYS A 116 12.78 3.67 10.55
CA LYS A 116 12.74 2.73 9.42
C LYS A 116 12.85 3.49 8.11
N ARG A 117 13.58 2.91 7.16
CA ARG A 117 13.62 3.37 5.77
C ARG A 117 12.34 2.91 5.09
N ILE A 118 11.72 3.79 4.33
CA ILE A 118 10.53 3.52 3.53
C ILE A 118 10.79 3.93 2.08
N GLY A 119 10.04 3.38 1.14
CA GLY A 119 9.92 3.90 -0.22
C GLY A 119 8.69 4.80 -0.34
N ILE A 120 8.77 5.81 -1.21
CA ILE A 120 7.61 6.59 -1.62
C ILE A 120 7.59 6.58 -3.14
N ARG A 121 6.54 5.99 -3.72
CA ARG A 121 6.30 5.93 -5.16
C ARG A 121 4.89 6.46 -5.43
N ILE A 122 4.83 7.72 -5.85
CA ILE A 122 3.60 8.43 -6.22
C ILE A 122 3.63 8.65 -7.73
N VAL A 123 2.50 8.37 -8.39
CA VAL A 123 2.30 8.56 -9.82
C VAL A 123 1.26 9.68 -10.01
N PRO A 124 1.71 10.94 -10.22
CA PRO A 124 0.79 12.05 -10.46
C PRO A 124 0.18 11.96 -11.86
N THR A 125 -1.08 12.37 -12.00
CA THR A 125 -1.78 12.45 -13.28
C THR A 125 -2.78 13.60 -13.31
N ASP A 126 -3.08 14.14 -14.49
CA ASP A 126 -4.12 15.19 -14.65
C ASP A 126 -5.55 14.63 -14.60
N ALA A 127 -5.71 13.30 -14.64
CA ALA A 127 -7.00 12.63 -14.54
C ALA A 127 -7.64 12.84 -13.14
N ASN A 128 -8.97 12.75 -13.08
CA ASN A 128 -9.71 12.98 -11.85
C ASN A 128 -9.79 11.71 -11.00
N PRO A 129 -10.00 11.81 -9.67
CA PRO A 129 -10.32 10.66 -8.83
C PRO A 129 -11.44 9.79 -9.44
N GLY A 130 -11.21 8.47 -9.47
CA GLY A 130 -12.12 7.50 -10.09
C GLY A 130 -11.89 7.26 -11.58
N ASP A 131 -11.24 8.17 -12.30
CA ASP A 131 -10.79 7.91 -13.67
C ASP A 131 -9.74 6.79 -13.67
N LYS A 132 -9.56 6.12 -14.82
CA LYS A 132 -8.50 5.13 -15.00
C LYS A 132 -7.44 5.66 -15.95
N ILE A 133 -6.18 5.43 -15.59
CA ILE A 133 -5.03 5.73 -16.44
C ILE A 133 -4.32 4.45 -16.85
N LYS A 134 -3.77 4.42 -18.06
CA LYS A 134 -3.00 3.28 -18.53
C LYS A 134 -1.55 3.39 -18.09
N LEU A 135 -1.12 2.51 -17.19
CA LEU A 135 0.23 2.50 -16.64
C LEU A 135 1.06 1.35 -17.20
N GLY A 136 1.36 1.41 -18.51
CA GLY A 136 2.23 0.45 -19.20
C GLY A 136 1.83 -1.02 -18.93
N ARG A 137 2.76 -1.79 -18.35
CA ARG A 137 2.55 -3.22 -18.03
C ARG A 137 1.57 -3.48 -16.89
N PHE A 138 1.20 -2.47 -16.10
CA PHE A 138 0.29 -2.60 -14.96
C PHE A 138 -1.18 -2.47 -15.37
N GLY A 139 -1.45 -2.07 -16.63
CA GLY A 139 -2.81 -1.97 -17.16
C GLY A 139 -3.52 -0.69 -16.74
N ASP A 140 -4.84 -0.77 -16.56
CA ASP A 140 -5.69 0.38 -16.24
C ASP A 140 -5.80 0.55 -14.72
N ILE A 141 -5.18 1.61 -14.21
CA ILE A 141 -5.08 1.90 -12.78
C ILE A 141 -6.05 3.04 -12.42
N PRO A 142 -6.94 2.85 -11.45
CA PRO A 142 -7.82 3.92 -11.00
C PRO A 142 -7.04 5.01 -10.25
N VAL A 143 -7.36 6.27 -10.50
CA VAL A 143 -6.84 7.41 -9.73
C VAL A 143 -7.54 7.45 -8.37
N MET A 144 -6.77 7.44 -7.29
CA MET A 144 -7.31 7.55 -5.93
C MET A 144 -7.85 8.96 -5.65
N GLY A 145 -8.90 9.04 -4.84
CA GLY A 145 -9.33 10.30 -4.23
C GLY A 145 -8.39 10.69 -3.09
N THR A 146 -8.14 11.99 -2.96
CA THR A 146 -7.37 12.64 -1.88
C THR A 146 -8.27 13.57 -1.10
#